data_AF-A0A1I7SIC5-F1
#
_entry.id   AF-A0A1I7SIC5-F1
#
_cell.length_a   1.000
_cell.length_b   1.000
_cell.length_c   1.000
_cell.angle_alpha   90.00
_cell.angle_beta   90.00
_cell.angle_gamma   90.00
#
_symmetry.space_group_name_H-M   'P 1'
#
loop_
_entity.id
_entity.type
_entity.pdbx_description
1 polymer ?
#
loop_
_entity_poly.entity_id
_entity_poly.type
_entity_poly.pdbx_seq_one_letter_code
_entity_poly.pdbx_strand_id
1 'polypeptide(L)'
;MAVHLRAVLLFSLMASPVLGIFHFSGRIRCKDNMLSIIKVDTFAKFALSVNYCGTFKLESSPKLADAGEFEFSCYDGALPTKFYTPIVYIYHACHGQCRVVKLVNQFHISLDLENEGERRDDKTCVRKF
;
A
#
# COMPACT_ATOMS: atom_id res chain seq x y z
N MET A 1 32.50 42.99 -17.62
CA MET A 1 32.80 41.69 -17.01
C MET A 1 31.51 41.14 -16.39
N ALA A 2 30.73 40.35 -17.14
CA ALA A 2 29.44 39.83 -16.68
C ALA A 2 29.20 38.45 -17.30
N VAL A 3 30.04 37.47 -16.94
CA VAL A 3 29.96 36.10 -17.51
C VAL A 3 30.16 35.05 -16.41
N HIS A 4 29.48 35.18 -15.26
CA HIS A 4 29.51 34.08 -14.26
C HIS A 4 28.18 33.82 -13.53
N LEU A 5 27.08 34.48 -13.88
CA LEU A 5 25.81 34.37 -13.13
C LEU A 5 24.69 33.54 -13.80
N ARG A 6 24.94 32.89 -14.94
CA ARG A 6 23.89 32.13 -15.66
C ARG A 6 24.00 30.60 -15.55
N ALA A 7 25.11 30.07 -15.02
CA ALA A 7 25.30 28.61 -14.93
C ALA A 7 24.72 27.98 -13.65
N VAL A 8 24.51 28.77 -12.59
CA VAL A 8 24.10 28.23 -11.27
C VAL A 8 22.59 27.91 -11.22
N LEU A 9 21.76 28.56 -12.03
CA LEU A 9 20.30 28.37 -12.04
C LEU A 9 19.82 27.17 -12.89
N LEU A 10 20.68 26.59 -13.73
CA LEU A 10 20.31 25.43 -14.57
C LEU A 10 20.57 24.08 -13.89
N PHE A 11 21.43 24.02 -12.86
CA PHE A 11 21.69 22.79 -12.11
C PHE A 11 20.61 22.46 -11.07
N SER A 12 19.84 23.45 -10.62
CA SER A 12 18.76 23.27 -9.63
C SER A 12 17.46 22.72 -10.22
N LEU A 13 17.30 22.69 -11.55
CA LEU A 13 16.10 22.19 -12.23
C LEU A 13 16.16 20.69 -12.59
N MET A 14 17.31 20.03 -12.41
CA MET A 14 17.52 18.62 -12.81
C MET A 14 17.66 17.67 -11.61
N ALA A 15 17.69 18.19 -10.39
CA ALA A 15 17.76 17.40 -9.16
C ALA A 15 16.38 17.28 -8.51
N SER A 16 15.34 16.94 -9.28
CA SER A 16 14.20 16.28 -8.65
C SER A 16 14.72 14.92 -8.21
N PRO A 17 14.81 14.62 -6.90
CA PRO A 17 15.20 13.29 -6.48
C PRO A 17 14.25 12.31 -7.18
N VAL A 18 14.77 11.25 -7.79
CA VAL A 18 13.92 10.23 -8.40
C VAL A 18 13.33 9.44 -7.25
N LEU A 19 12.14 9.85 -6.82
CA LEU A 19 11.48 9.27 -5.66
C LEU A 19 10.87 7.93 -6.04
N GLY A 20 11.04 6.96 -5.15
CA GLY A 20 10.36 5.67 -5.25
C GLY A 20 8.91 5.88 -4.87
N ILE A 21 8.02 5.93 -5.87
CA ILE A 21 6.58 5.94 -5.65
C ILE A 21 6.02 4.64 -6.20
N PHE A 22 5.23 3.95 -5.40
CA PHE A 22 4.43 2.81 -5.79
C PHE A 22 2.96 3.20 -5.80
N HIS A 23 2.27 2.85 -6.88
CA HIS A 23 0.83 2.98 -6.97
C HIS A 23 0.21 1.59 -6.82
N PHE A 24 -0.71 1.45 -5.88
CA PHE A 24 -1.47 0.24 -5.66
C PHE A 24 -2.92 0.50 -5.96
N SER A 25 -3.52 -0.40 -6.71
CA SER A 25 -4.96 -0.39 -6.96
C SER A 25 -5.51 -1.79 -6.88
N GLY A 26 -6.81 -1.92 -6.65
CA GLY A 26 -7.38 -3.24 -6.58
C GLY A 26 -8.83 -3.28 -6.18
N ARG A 27 -9.31 -4.51 -6.10
CA ARG A 27 -10.65 -4.87 -5.65
C ARG A 27 -10.60 -6.11 -4.77
N ILE A 28 -11.19 -6.01 -3.59
CA ILE A 28 -11.25 -7.08 -2.59
C ILE A 28 -12.67 -7.26 -2.11
N ARG A 29 -13.14 -8.50 -2.05
CA ARG A 29 -14.53 -8.82 -1.67
C ARG A 29 -14.60 -10.01 -0.73
N CYS A 30 -15.61 -10.04 0.13
CA CYS A 30 -16.10 -11.29 0.72
C CYS A 30 -17.32 -11.73 -0.11
N LYS A 31 -17.47 -13.03 -0.37
CA LYS A 31 -18.55 -13.59 -1.21
C LYS A 31 -19.97 -13.16 -0.82
N ASP A 32 -20.24 -13.04 0.49
CA ASP A 32 -21.55 -12.65 1.02
C ASP A 32 -21.64 -11.15 1.39
N ASN A 33 -20.71 -10.32 0.91
CA ASN A 33 -20.59 -8.89 1.24
C ASN A 33 -20.51 -8.56 2.75
N MET A 34 -20.34 -9.56 3.62
CA MET A 34 -20.10 -9.36 5.05
C MET A 34 -18.63 -9.00 5.31
N LEU A 35 -18.29 -7.79 4.89
CA LEU A 35 -16.97 -7.21 5.02
C LEU A 35 -16.92 -6.35 6.28
N SER A 36 -16.38 -6.87 7.38
CA SER A 36 -16.45 -6.15 8.67
C SER A 36 -15.24 -5.26 8.94
N ILE A 37 -14.05 -5.65 8.47
CA ILE A 37 -12.79 -4.93 8.69
C ILE A 37 -11.90 -5.17 7.50
N ILE A 38 -11.41 -4.10 6.87
CA ILE A 38 -10.28 -4.18 5.96
C ILE A 38 -9.27 -3.10 6.30
N LYS A 39 -8.08 -3.57 6.66
CA LYS A 39 -6.88 -2.77 6.81
C LYS A 39 -5.84 -3.29 5.82
N VAL A 40 -5.26 -2.40 5.02
CA VAL A 40 -4.20 -2.72 4.07
C VAL A 40 -2.95 -1.99 4.52
N ASP A 41 -1.95 -2.72 5.02
CA ASP A 41 -0.65 -2.16 5.35
C ASP A 41 0.28 -2.36 4.16
N THR A 42 1.03 -1.33 3.80
CA THR A 42 2.03 -1.42 2.74
C THR A 42 3.41 -1.13 3.25
N PHE A 43 4.34 -1.86 2.67
CA PHE A 43 5.75 -1.79 2.97
C PHE A 43 6.52 -1.87 1.68
N ALA A 44 7.76 -1.42 1.75
CA ALA A 44 8.68 -1.56 0.68
C ALA A 44 10.03 -2.02 1.20
N LYS A 45 10.56 -3.04 0.54
CA LYS A 45 11.78 -3.71 0.94
C LYS A 45 12.92 -3.30 0.02
N PHE A 46 14.01 -2.83 0.61
CA PHE A 46 15.27 -2.56 -0.07
C PHE A 46 16.40 -3.32 0.64
N ALA A 47 17.03 -4.26 -0.06
CA ALA A 47 18.01 -5.17 0.53
C ALA A 47 17.48 -5.84 1.82
N LEU A 48 18.11 -5.58 2.97
CA LEU A 48 17.71 -6.10 4.29
C LEU A 48 16.74 -5.18 5.05
N SER A 49 16.47 -3.98 4.54
CA SER A 49 15.60 -2.99 5.17
C SER A 49 14.17 -3.10 4.66
N VAL A 50 13.20 -2.95 5.56
CA VAL A 50 11.77 -2.88 5.24
C VAL A 50 11.22 -1.57 5.78
N ASN A 51 10.76 -0.71 4.89
CA ASN A 51 10.15 0.57 5.20
C ASN A 51 8.64 0.42 5.21
N TYR A 52 7.98 0.97 6.21
CA TYR A 52 6.53 1.06 6.23
C TYR A 52 6.07 2.29 5.44
N CYS A 53 5.14 2.07 4.51
CA CYS A 53 4.63 3.09 3.60
C CYS A 53 3.37 3.79 4.12
N GLY A 54 2.49 3.03 4.78
CA GLY A 54 1.17 3.52 5.15
C GLY A 54 0.15 2.41 5.35
N THR A 55 -0.97 2.80 5.96
CA THR A 55 -2.13 1.96 6.20
C THR A 55 -3.32 2.60 5.49
N PHE A 56 -4.05 1.79 4.73
CA PHE A 56 -5.34 2.15 4.18
C PHE A 56 -6.45 1.37 4.90
N LYS A 57 -7.55 2.04 5.26
CA LYS A 57 -8.70 1.43 5.92
C LYS A 57 -9.93 1.60 5.03
N LEU A 58 -10.65 0.52 4.75
CA LEU A 58 -11.85 0.57 3.90
C LEU A 58 -13.09 1.04 4.67
N GLU A 59 -13.06 1.01 6.02
CA GLU A 59 -14.17 1.39 6.91
C GLU A 59 -14.64 2.86 6.77
N SER A 60 -13.90 3.72 6.06
CA SER A 60 -14.14 5.17 6.00
C SER A 60 -14.99 5.63 4.81
N SER A 61 -15.47 4.74 3.94
CA SER A 61 -16.33 5.13 2.82
C SER A 61 -17.40 4.08 2.49
N PRO A 62 -18.68 4.35 2.79
CA PRO A 62 -19.80 3.44 2.52
C PRO A 62 -19.89 2.98 1.06
N LYS A 63 -19.46 3.83 0.12
CA LYS A 63 -19.46 3.50 -1.33
C LYS A 63 -18.31 2.58 -1.75
N LEU A 64 -17.19 2.61 -1.03
CA LEU A 64 -16.02 1.74 -1.30
C LEU A 64 -16.18 0.37 -0.63
N ALA A 65 -16.92 0.27 0.48
CA ALA A 65 -17.22 -0.98 1.15
C ALA A 65 -18.04 -1.95 0.26
N ASP A 66 -19.01 -1.43 -0.50
CA ASP A 66 -19.84 -2.26 -1.39
C ASP A 66 -19.10 -2.72 -2.66
N ALA A 67 -18.20 -1.89 -3.18
CA ALA A 67 -17.41 -2.21 -4.38
C ALA A 67 -16.16 -3.03 -4.05
N GLY A 68 -15.58 -2.84 -2.85
CA GLY A 68 -14.32 -3.45 -2.46
C GLY A 68 -13.10 -2.81 -3.13
N GLU A 69 -13.26 -1.67 -3.79
CA GLU A 69 -12.18 -1.06 -4.57
C GLU A 69 -11.29 -0.19 -3.70
N PHE A 70 -10.01 -0.10 -4.05
CA PHE A 70 -9.07 0.80 -3.39
C PHE A 70 -7.99 1.28 -4.37
N GLU A 71 -7.49 2.48 -4.10
CA GLU A 71 -6.33 3.04 -4.76
C GLU A 71 -5.54 3.86 -3.74
N PHE A 72 -4.24 3.64 -3.65
CA PHE A 72 -3.36 4.43 -2.79
C PHE A 72 -1.92 4.42 -3.33
N SER A 73 -1.13 5.37 -2.85
CA SER A 73 0.28 5.49 -3.22
C SER A 73 1.17 5.31 -1.99
N CYS A 74 2.23 4.51 -2.12
CA CYS A 74 3.33 4.44 -1.15
C CYS A 74 4.49 5.31 -1.63
N TYR A 75 5.03 6.11 -0.73
CA TYR A 75 6.30 6.80 -0.92
C TYR A 75 7.41 6.06 -0.18
N ASP A 76 8.43 5.62 -0.91
CA ASP A 76 9.43 4.64 -0.46
C ASP A 76 10.86 5.21 -0.39
N GLY A 77 11.01 6.51 -0.63
CA GLY A 77 12.24 7.25 -0.39
C GLY A 77 12.96 7.69 -1.66
N ALA A 78 14.27 7.92 -1.54
CA ALA A 78 15.05 8.74 -2.48
C ALA A 78 15.61 7.98 -3.69
N LEU A 79 15.41 6.66 -3.78
CA LEU A 79 15.87 5.85 -4.91
C LEU A 79 14.71 5.52 -5.86
N PRO A 80 15.00 5.21 -7.14
CA PRO A 80 13.97 4.76 -8.07
C PRO A 80 13.26 3.48 -7.62
N THR A 81 11.96 3.39 -7.90
CA THR A 81 11.05 2.29 -7.54
C THR A 81 11.58 0.89 -7.85
N LYS A 82 12.36 0.72 -8.94
CA LYS A 82 12.94 -0.58 -9.37
C LYS A 82 13.87 -1.24 -8.36
N PHE A 83 14.41 -0.48 -7.41
CA PHE A 83 15.31 -1.00 -6.38
C PHE A 83 14.55 -1.64 -5.21
N TYR A 84 13.24 -1.42 -5.15
CA TYR A 84 12.42 -1.81 -4.02
C TYR A 84 11.45 -2.92 -4.42
N THR A 85 11.17 -3.79 -3.46
CA THR A 85 10.11 -4.81 -3.59
C THR A 85 8.94 -4.41 -2.72
N PRO A 86 7.75 -4.14 -3.29
CA PRO A 86 6.59 -3.81 -2.49
C PRO A 86 6.06 -5.06 -1.78
N ILE A 87 5.58 -4.87 -0.56
CA ILE A 87 4.92 -5.90 0.25
C ILE A 87 3.61 -5.32 0.76
N VAL A 88 2.51 -6.02 0.52
CA VAL A 88 1.17 -5.62 0.95
C VAL A 88 0.61 -6.66 1.90
N TYR A 89 0.12 -6.22 3.06
CA TYR A 89 -0.60 -7.05 4.00
C TYR A 89 -2.06 -6.62 4.05
N ILE A 90 -2.97 -7.51 3.68
CA ILE A 90 -4.41 -7.28 3.71
C ILE A 90 -4.97 -8.04 4.91
N TYR A 91 -5.38 -7.28 5.91
CA TYR A 91 -6.04 -7.78 7.11
C TYR A 91 -7.53 -7.71 6.85
N HIS A 92 -8.21 -8.84 7.00
CA HIS A 92 -9.64 -8.91 6.75
C HIS A 92 -10.35 -9.82 7.75
N ALA A 93 -11.66 -9.58 7.90
CA ALA A 93 -12.53 -10.38 8.75
C ALA A 93 -13.83 -10.73 8.01
N CYS A 94 -13.72 -11.57 6.97
CA CYS A 94 -14.90 -12.23 6.38
C CYS A 94 -15.48 -13.24 7.39
N HIS A 95 -16.80 -13.25 7.57
CA HIS A 95 -17.52 -14.16 8.48
C HIS A 95 -16.99 -14.16 9.93
N GLY A 96 -16.45 -13.03 10.39
CA GLY A 96 -15.93 -12.87 11.75
C GLY A 96 -14.61 -13.59 12.02
N GLN A 97 -13.92 -14.11 10.99
CA GLN A 97 -12.61 -14.76 11.16
C GLN A 97 -11.49 -13.82 10.72
N CYS A 98 -10.60 -13.44 11.64
CA CYS A 98 -9.44 -12.62 11.31
C CYS A 98 -8.41 -13.41 10.49
N ARG A 99 -8.07 -12.88 9.31
CA ARG A 99 -7.05 -13.44 8.41
C ARG A 99 -6.17 -12.35 7.82
N VAL A 100 -4.96 -12.73 7.45
CA VAL A 100 -3.97 -11.82 6.84
C VAL A 100 -3.41 -12.44 5.57
N VAL A 101 -3.60 -11.77 4.44
CA VAL A 101 -2.98 -12.11 3.16
C VAL A 101 -1.72 -11.27 3.00
N LYS A 102 -0.61 -11.91 2.64
CA LYS A 102 0.64 -11.22 2.28
C LYS A 102 0.87 -11.35 0.78
N LEU A 103 1.02 -10.21 0.12
CA LEU A 103 1.36 -10.12 -1.29
C LEU A 103 2.74 -9.49 -1.43
N VAL A 104 3.55 -10.02 -2.34
CA VAL A 104 4.90 -9.52 -2.62
C VAL A 104 4.98 -9.21 -4.10
N ASN A 105 5.51 -8.04 -4.44
CA ASN A 105 5.68 -7.60 -5.82
C ASN A 105 4.36 -7.54 -6.63
N GLN A 106 3.26 -7.15 -5.98
CA GLN A 106 1.96 -6.95 -6.63
C GLN A 106 1.50 -5.50 -6.49
N PHE A 107 1.08 -4.91 -7.62
CA PHE A 107 0.61 -3.52 -7.72
C PHE A 107 -0.89 -3.42 -7.99
N HIS A 108 -1.42 -4.38 -8.75
CA HIS A 108 -2.85 -4.52 -8.98
C HIS A 108 -3.35 -5.77 -8.26
N ILE A 109 -4.29 -5.61 -7.33
CA ILE A 109 -4.72 -6.66 -6.41
C ILE A 109 -6.20 -6.96 -6.66
N SER A 110 -6.52 -8.17 -7.06
CA SER A 110 -7.91 -8.63 -7.17
C SER A 110 -8.07 -9.94 -6.43
N LEU A 111 -8.79 -9.93 -5.29
CA LEU A 111 -8.92 -11.10 -4.42
C LEU A 111 -10.34 -11.30 -3.90
N ASP A 112 -10.74 -12.56 -3.85
CA ASP A 112 -11.87 -13.04 -3.07
C ASP A 112 -11.35 -13.51 -1.71
N LEU A 113 -11.70 -12.82 -0.64
CA LEU A 113 -11.02 -12.92 0.65
C LEU A 113 -11.52 -14.06 1.55
N GLU A 114 -12.68 -14.67 1.25
CA GLU A 114 -13.45 -15.52 2.18
C GLU A 114 -12.62 -16.59 2.91
N ASN A 115 -11.59 -17.16 2.26
CA ASN A 115 -10.69 -18.14 2.87
C ASN A 115 -9.20 -17.83 2.64
N GLU A 116 -8.88 -16.64 2.16
CA GLU A 116 -7.50 -16.29 1.80
C GLU A 116 -6.71 -15.79 3.01
N GLY A 117 -5.44 -16.20 3.04
CA GLY A 117 -4.49 -15.76 4.04
C GLY A 117 -4.46 -16.60 5.32
N GLU A 118 -3.49 -16.25 6.16
CA GLU A 118 -3.22 -16.95 7.41
C GLU A 118 -4.17 -16.46 8.50
N ARG A 119 -4.77 -17.40 9.24
CA ARG A 119 -5.62 -17.07 10.38
C ARG A 119 -4.79 -16.40 11.48
N ARG A 120 -5.34 -15.33 12.06
CA ARG A 120 -4.72 -14.60 13.17
C ARG A 120 -5.71 -14.45 14.31
N ASP A 121 -5.20 -14.04 15.47
CA ASP A 121 -6.05 -13.64 16.58
C ASP A 121 -6.91 -12.44 16.18
N ASP A 122 -8.16 -12.40 16.67
CA ASP A 122 -9.12 -11.36 16.29
C ASP A 122 -8.61 -9.94 16.57
N LYS A 123 -7.77 -9.77 17.59
CA LYS A 123 -7.11 -8.49 17.93
C LYS A 123 -6.22 -7.95 16.82
N THR A 124 -5.68 -8.81 15.95
CA THR A 124 -4.82 -8.43 14.83
C THR A 124 -5.61 -7.68 13.75
N CYS A 125 -6.87 -8.05 13.52
CA CYS A 125 -7.77 -7.35 12.61
C CYS A 125 -8.53 -6.22 13.34
N VAL A 126 -8.99 -6.48 14.57
CA VAL A 126 -9.86 -5.60 15.37
C VAL A 126 -9.11 -4.52 16.15
N ARG A 127 -7.79 -4.34 16.00
CA ARG A 127 -7.13 -3.12 16.50
C ARG A 127 -7.61 -1.90 15.69
N LYS A 128 -8.85 -1.49 16.01
CA LYS A 128 -9.29 -0.10 16.13
C LYS A 128 -8.19 0.60 16.92
N PHE A 129 -7.38 1.36 16.20
CA PHE A 129 -6.69 2.48 16.81
C PHE A 129 -7.74 3.54 17.12
#